data_AF-A0A194VXF9-F1
#
_entry.id   AF-A0A194VXF9-F1
#
_cell.length_a   1.000
_cell.length_b   1.000
_cell.length_c   1.000
_cell.angle_alpha   90.00
_cell.angle_beta   90.00
_cell.angle_gamma   90.00
#
_symmetry.space_group_name_H-M   'P 1'
#
loop_
_entity.id
_entity.type
_entity.pdbx_description
1 polymer ?
#
loop_
_entity_poly.entity_id
_entity_poly.type
_entity_poly.pdbx_seq_one_letter_code
_entity_poly.pdbx_strand_id
1 'polypeptide(L)'
;MAPKQDPVYLQALRFVQDVAMNRHGLSKLIPPLLLLLDAALCLVVIKKVAYTEIDWTAYMEQVQLFLDGERDYTKIEGGTGPLVYPAAHVYIYTALYYLTNHGKDILLAQYLFAGLYLVTLAMVQSCYWKAKASTQGSPEMSLYVKG
;
A
#
# COMPACT_ATOMS: atom_id res chain seq x y z
N MET A 1 -44.17 21.21 -22.35
CA MET A 1 -43.64 21.42 -20.99
C MET A 1 -42.12 21.45 -21.06
N ALA A 2 -41.48 22.55 -20.69
CA ALA A 2 -40.02 22.60 -20.61
C ALA A 2 -39.55 21.66 -19.49
N PRO A 3 -38.48 20.85 -19.69
CA PRO A 3 -37.97 19.99 -18.64
C PRO A 3 -37.51 20.85 -17.46
N LYS A 4 -38.04 20.56 -16.27
CA LYS A 4 -37.69 21.25 -15.03
C LYS A 4 -36.23 20.90 -14.72
N GLN A 5 -35.33 21.88 -14.84
CA GLN A 5 -33.91 21.68 -14.57
C GLN A 5 -33.72 21.29 -13.10
N ASP A 6 -32.85 20.30 -12.86
CA ASP A 6 -32.53 19.88 -11.49
C ASP A 6 -31.87 21.03 -10.71
N PRO A 7 -32.12 21.16 -9.40
CA PRO A 7 -31.38 22.06 -8.53
C PRO A 7 -29.86 21.84 -8.63
N VAL A 8 -29.08 22.92 -8.51
CA VAL A 8 -27.61 22.91 -8.66
C VAL A 8 -26.93 21.88 -7.75
N TYR A 9 -27.40 21.69 -6.52
CA TYR A 9 -26.82 20.72 -5.60
C TYR A 9 -27.01 19.26 -6.08
N LEU A 10 -28.13 18.92 -6.73
CA LEU A 10 -28.32 17.59 -7.30
C LEU A 10 -27.41 17.36 -8.49
N GLN A 11 -27.17 18.40 -9.31
CA GLN A 11 -26.22 18.32 -10.41
C GLN A 11 -24.79 18.09 -9.90
N ALA A 12 -24.39 18.82 -8.85
CA ALA A 12 -23.10 18.65 -8.21
C ALA A 12 -22.94 17.24 -7.59
N LEU A 13 -23.96 16.74 -6.89
CA LEU A 13 -23.94 15.39 -6.32
C LEU A 13 -23.81 14.31 -7.40
N ARG A 14 -24.57 14.42 -8.49
CA ARG A 14 -24.46 13.47 -9.61
C ARG A 14 -23.08 13.53 -10.27
N PHE A 15 -22.53 14.73 -10.43
CA PHE A 15 -21.18 14.88 -10.96
C PHE A 15 -20.13 14.21 -10.07
N VAL A 16 -20.17 14.46 -8.76
CA VAL A 16 -19.27 13.80 -7.79
C VAL A 16 -19.45 12.29 -7.84
N GLN A 17 -20.69 11.82 -7.89
CA GLN A 17 -21.01 10.41 -8.02
C GLN A 17 -20.45 9.82 -9.32
N ASP A 18 -20.57 10.51 -10.44
CA ASP A 18 -20.07 10.04 -11.74
C ASP A 18 -18.54 9.98 -11.76
N VAL A 19 -17.86 10.93 -11.12
CA VAL A 19 -16.41 10.88 -10.92
C VAL A 19 -16.02 9.72 -9.98
N ALA A 20 -16.67 9.58 -8.84
CA ALA A 20 -16.37 8.53 -7.87
C ALA A 20 -16.66 7.12 -8.41
N MET A 21 -17.71 6.95 -9.21
CA MET A 21 -18.13 5.65 -9.76
C MET A 21 -17.42 5.27 -11.06
N ASN A 22 -16.40 6.03 -11.49
CA ASN A 22 -15.70 5.85 -12.76
C ASN A 22 -16.62 5.95 -13.99
N ARG A 23 -17.58 6.86 -13.96
CA ARG A 23 -18.49 7.19 -15.08
C ARG A 23 -18.09 8.48 -15.80
N HIS A 24 -17.16 9.26 -15.22
CA HIS A 24 -16.66 10.51 -15.79
C HIS A 24 -15.18 10.42 -16.19
N GLY A 25 -14.72 11.24 -17.14
CA GLY A 25 -13.32 11.22 -17.61
C GLY A 25 -12.29 11.57 -16.51
N LEU A 26 -12.68 12.43 -15.57
CA LEU A 26 -11.85 12.82 -14.42
C LEU A 26 -11.54 11.68 -13.46
N SER A 27 -12.29 10.58 -13.51
CA SER A 27 -12.07 9.41 -12.66
C SER A 27 -10.67 8.80 -12.86
N LYS A 28 -10.05 9.01 -14.03
CA LYS A 28 -8.67 8.60 -14.34
C LYS A 28 -7.63 9.29 -13.46
N LEU A 29 -7.96 10.44 -12.88
CA LEU A 29 -7.07 11.19 -11.99
C LEU A 29 -7.16 10.71 -10.54
N ILE A 30 -8.20 9.96 -10.18
CA ILE A 30 -8.39 9.52 -8.79
C ILE A 30 -7.22 8.64 -8.31
N PRO A 31 -6.80 7.57 -9.03
CA PRO A 31 -5.69 6.74 -8.57
C PRO A 31 -4.38 7.52 -8.33
N PRO A 32 -3.84 8.31 -9.28
CA PRO A 32 -2.61 9.06 -9.03
C PRO A 32 -2.76 10.14 -7.97
N LEU A 33 -3.94 10.78 -7.83
CA LEU A 33 -4.16 11.77 -6.77
C LEU A 33 -4.18 11.12 -5.38
N LEU A 34 -4.83 9.96 -5.23
CA LEU A 34 -4.79 9.20 -3.98
C LEU A 34 -3.37 8.73 -3.66
N LEU A 35 -2.63 8.24 -4.65
CA LEU A 35 -1.24 7.82 -4.46
C LEU A 35 -0.35 8.99 -3.99
N LEU A 36 -0.53 10.19 -4.55
CA LEU A 36 0.19 11.40 -4.11
C LEU A 36 -0.21 11.83 -2.70
N LEU A 37 -1.50 11.73 -2.38
CA LEU A 37 -2.01 12.02 -1.04
C LEU A 37 -1.42 11.06 -0.01
N ASP A 38 -1.42 9.77 -0.29
CA ASP A 38 -0.81 8.74 0.57
C ASP A 38 0.70 8.94 0.70
N ALA A 39 1.41 9.31 -0.39
CA ALA A 39 2.83 9.62 -0.31
C ALA A 39 3.11 10.83 0.60
N ALA A 40 2.31 11.90 0.48
CA ALA A 40 2.40 13.05 1.38
C ALA A 40 2.09 12.65 2.83
N LEU A 41 1.09 11.81 3.06
CA LEU A 41 0.74 11.30 4.37
C LEU A 41 1.88 10.47 4.98
N CYS A 42 2.51 9.57 4.23
CA CYS A 42 3.69 8.83 4.67
C CYS A 42 4.80 9.79 5.14
N LEU A 43 5.09 10.85 4.38
CA LEU A 43 6.09 11.84 4.75
C LEU A 43 5.71 12.61 6.03
N VAL A 44 4.43 12.92 6.21
CA VAL A 44 3.93 13.55 7.44
C VAL A 44 4.10 12.60 8.62
N VAL A 45 3.72 11.33 8.48
CA VAL A 45 3.86 10.30 9.52
C VAL A 45 5.32 10.15 9.94
N ILE A 46 6.23 9.94 8.98
CA ILE A 46 7.67 9.81 9.22
C ILE A 46 8.24 11.01 9.99
N LYS A 47 7.74 12.23 9.72
CA LYS A 47 8.25 13.46 10.34
C LYS A 47 7.60 13.84 11.66
N LYS A 48 6.36 13.39 11.92
CA LYS A 48 5.53 13.93 13.00
C LYS A 48 5.09 12.90 14.02
N VAL A 49 5.09 11.62 13.68
CA VAL A 49 4.70 10.55 14.58
C VAL A 49 5.96 9.99 15.24
N ALA A 50 5.97 9.92 16.56
CA ALA A 50 7.05 9.29 17.30
C ALA A 50 7.13 7.81 16.93
N TYR A 51 8.32 7.34 16.59
CA TYR A 51 8.53 5.95 16.25
C TYR A 51 8.60 5.10 17.53
N THR A 52 7.97 3.93 17.49
CA THR A 52 7.95 2.94 18.58
C THR A 52 8.45 1.60 18.04
N GLU A 53 9.66 1.19 18.40
CA GLU A 53 10.48 0.20 17.64
C GLU A 53 10.40 -1.27 18.09
N ILE A 54 9.27 -1.77 18.59
CA ILE A 54 9.27 -3.08 19.28
C ILE A 54 9.70 -4.24 18.36
N ASP A 55 9.11 -4.32 17.16
CA ASP A 55 9.38 -5.45 16.25
C ASP A 55 10.70 -5.30 15.48
N TRP A 56 11.06 -4.07 15.08
CA TRP A 56 12.27 -3.84 14.27
C TRP A 56 13.53 -4.27 15.02
N THR A 57 13.66 -3.87 16.28
CA THR A 57 14.80 -4.27 17.12
C THR A 57 14.86 -5.79 17.26
N ALA A 58 13.73 -6.44 17.56
CA ALA A 58 13.69 -7.90 17.67
C ALA A 58 14.09 -8.60 16.37
N TYR A 59 13.67 -8.09 15.21
CA TYR A 59 14.07 -8.65 13.92
C TYR A 59 15.57 -8.49 13.65
N MET A 60 16.17 -7.36 14.03
CA MET A 60 17.62 -7.17 13.88
C MET A 60 18.42 -8.12 14.77
N GLU A 61 17.96 -8.36 16.00
CA GLU A 61 18.56 -9.35 16.91
C GLU A 61 18.47 -10.77 16.37
N GLN A 62 17.29 -11.15 15.88
CA GLN A 62 17.08 -12.46 15.26
C GLN A 62 17.94 -12.66 14.01
N VAL A 63 18.05 -11.64 13.16
CA VAL A 63 18.95 -11.64 12.00
C VAL A 63 20.41 -11.77 12.44
N GLN A 64 20.82 -11.11 13.53
CA GLN A 64 22.17 -11.23 14.06
C GLN A 64 22.51 -12.68 14.43
N LEU A 65 21.62 -13.37 15.16
CA LEU A 65 21.81 -14.79 15.49
C LEU A 65 21.98 -15.66 14.24
N PHE A 66 21.18 -15.40 13.20
CA PHE A 66 21.32 -16.06 11.92
C PHE A 66 22.67 -15.75 11.25
N LEU A 67 23.11 -14.49 11.25
CA LEU A 67 24.41 -14.10 10.68
C LEU A 67 25.59 -14.71 11.45
N ASP A 68 25.45 -14.90 12.76
CA ASP A 68 26.45 -15.53 13.64
C ASP A 68 26.52 -17.05 13.48
N GLY A 69 25.64 -17.64 12.67
CA GLY A 69 25.70 -19.05 12.28
C GLY A 69 24.60 -19.93 12.88
N GLU A 70 23.65 -19.38 13.64
CA GLU A 70 22.53 -20.16 14.15
C GLU A 70 21.61 -20.59 12.98
N ARG A 71 21.25 -21.87 12.96
CA ARG A 71 20.42 -22.48 11.90
C ARG A 71 19.26 -23.29 12.49
N ASP A 72 19.30 -23.60 13.79
CA ASP A 72 18.17 -24.17 14.51
C ASP A 72 17.15 -23.06 14.78
N TYR A 73 16.06 -23.09 14.02
CA TYR A 73 15.01 -22.08 14.06
C TYR A 73 14.40 -21.89 15.45
N THR A 74 14.37 -22.96 16.25
CA THR A 74 13.80 -22.93 17.60
C THR A 74 14.61 -22.08 18.58
N LYS A 75 15.84 -21.72 18.21
CA LYS A 75 16.78 -20.93 19.00
C LYS A 75 16.94 -19.49 18.49
N ILE A 76 16.29 -19.13 17.39
CA ILE A 76 16.34 -17.77 16.86
C ILE A 76 15.26 -16.96 17.58
N GLU A 77 15.67 -16.05 18.47
CA GLU A 77 14.78 -15.19 19.24
C GLU A 77 15.32 -13.76 19.35
N GLY A 78 14.43 -12.80 19.64
CA GLY A 78 14.78 -11.42 19.95
C GLY A 78 14.09 -10.98 21.25
N GLY A 79 14.17 -9.70 21.59
CA GLY A 79 13.59 -9.14 22.82
C GLY A 79 12.07 -9.32 22.95
N THR A 80 11.37 -9.66 21.86
CA THR A 80 9.92 -9.95 21.83
C THR A 80 9.60 -11.45 21.83
N GLY A 81 10.60 -12.32 21.86
CA GLY A 81 10.46 -13.78 21.85
C GLY A 81 10.95 -14.46 20.57
N PRO A 82 10.54 -15.72 20.34
CA PRO A 82 11.06 -16.55 19.27
C PRO A 82 10.62 -16.03 17.89
N LEU A 83 11.43 -16.32 16.88
CA LEU A 83 11.11 -16.00 15.50
C LEU A 83 9.97 -16.92 15.02
N VAL A 84 8.82 -16.31 14.70
CA VAL A 84 7.59 -17.02 14.29
C VAL A 84 7.31 -16.98 12.77
N TYR A 85 8.03 -16.13 12.03
CA TYR A 85 7.88 -16.02 10.57
C TYR A 85 8.67 -17.11 9.83
N PRO A 86 8.41 -17.42 8.55
CA PRO A 86 9.22 -18.37 7.77
C PRO A 86 10.59 -17.82 7.34
N ALA A 87 11.50 -18.69 6.87
CA ALA A 87 12.89 -18.33 6.52
C ALA A 87 13.05 -17.14 5.54
N ALA A 88 12.08 -16.93 4.64
CA ALA A 88 12.06 -15.77 3.75
C ALA A 88 12.10 -14.43 4.52
N HIS A 89 11.49 -14.37 5.71
CA HIS A 89 11.59 -13.22 6.60
C HIS A 89 13.05 -12.93 6.96
N VAL A 90 13.80 -13.93 7.43
CA VAL A 90 15.21 -13.77 7.80
C VAL A 90 16.03 -13.27 6.62
N TYR A 91 15.82 -13.81 5.42
CA TYR A 91 16.55 -13.37 4.22
C TYR A 91 16.23 -11.93 3.83
N ILE A 92 14.95 -11.54 3.83
CA ILE A 92 14.54 -10.15 3.53
C ILE A 92 15.13 -9.19 4.58
N TYR A 93 14.99 -9.52 5.87
CA TYR A 93 15.51 -8.68 6.95
C TYR A 93 17.03 -8.69 7.04
N THR A 94 17.73 -9.72 6.52
CA THR A 94 19.19 -9.70 6.35
C THR A 94 19.61 -8.67 5.30
N ALA A 95 18.89 -8.56 4.19
CA ALA A 95 19.13 -7.52 3.19
C ALA A 95 18.89 -6.12 3.77
N LEU A 96 17.79 -5.94 4.52
CA LEU A 96 17.48 -4.69 5.21
C LEU A 96 18.52 -4.35 6.28
N TYR A 97 18.99 -5.33 7.05
CA TYR A 97 20.03 -5.17 8.06
C TYR A 97 21.28 -4.53 7.44
N TYR A 98 21.79 -5.04 6.31
CA TYR A 98 22.94 -4.43 5.65
C TYR A 98 22.64 -3.06 5.04
N LEU A 99 21.46 -2.86 4.44
CA LEU A 99 21.06 -1.58 3.85
C LEU A 99 20.94 -0.45 4.89
N THR A 100 20.51 -0.78 6.10
CA THR A 100 20.16 0.18 7.16
C THR A 100 21.24 0.31 8.22
N ASN A 101 22.52 0.09 7.85
CA ASN A 101 23.63 0.12 8.79
C ASN A 101 23.40 -0.78 10.02
N HIS A 102 23.18 -2.07 9.77
CA HIS A 102 22.94 -3.08 10.80
C HIS A 102 21.68 -2.77 11.64
N GLY A 103 20.64 -2.24 10.98
CA GLY A 103 19.38 -1.88 11.62
C GLY A 103 19.35 -0.52 12.33
N LYS A 104 20.43 0.26 12.29
CA LYS A 104 20.54 1.53 13.03
C LYS A 104 19.98 2.75 12.27
N ASP A 105 19.94 2.69 10.94
CA ASP A 105 19.35 3.72 10.10
C ASP A 105 17.84 3.50 9.94
N ILE A 106 17.13 3.84 11.01
CA ILE A 106 15.67 3.73 11.11
C ILE A 106 14.97 4.63 10.10
N LEU A 107 15.52 5.81 9.83
CA LEU A 107 14.92 6.76 8.89
C LEU A 107 14.95 6.17 7.47
N LEU A 108 16.07 5.56 7.07
CA LEU A 108 16.14 4.83 5.80
C LEU A 108 15.16 3.67 5.77
N ALA A 109 15.06 2.88 6.85
CA ALA A 109 14.08 1.78 6.94
C ALA A 109 12.65 2.28 6.72
N GLN A 110 12.26 3.40 7.35
CA GLN A 110 10.94 4.01 7.18
C GLN A 110 10.68 4.43 5.73
N TYR A 111 11.67 5.01 5.04
CA TYR A 111 11.52 5.34 3.62
C TYR A 111 11.42 4.11 2.73
N LEU A 112 12.16 3.04 3.03
CA LEU A 112 12.06 1.77 2.30
C LEU A 112 10.65 1.17 2.43
N PHE A 113 10.10 1.11 3.64
CA PHE A 113 8.74 0.61 3.86
C PHE A 113 7.67 1.53 3.25
N ALA A 114 7.83 2.85 3.33
CA ALA A 114 6.93 3.79 2.66
C ALA A 114 6.95 3.61 1.14
N GLY A 115 8.14 3.45 0.54
CA GLY A 115 8.30 3.15 -0.88
C GLY A 115 7.63 1.85 -1.28
N LEU A 116 7.88 0.77 -0.51
CA LEU A 116 7.26 -0.54 -0.74
C LEU A 116 5.72 -0.43 -0.68
N TYR A 117 5.19 0.24 0.35
CA TYR A 117 3.75 0.48 0.49
C TYR A 117 3.17 1.20 -0.73
N LEU A 118 3.79 2.29 -1.20
CA LEU A 118 3.30 3.06 -2.35
C LEU A 118 3.36 2.25 -3.65
N VAL A 119 4.41 1.44 -3.85
CA VAL A 119 4.50 0.54 -5.01
C VAL A 119 3.38 -0.50 -4.98
N THR A 120 3.16 -1.14 -3.82
CA THR A 120 2.07 -2.09 -3.65
C THR A 120 0.71 -1.44 -3.89
N LEU A 121 0.49 -0.22 -3.35
CA LEU A 121 -0.74 0.54 -3.53
C LEU A 121 -0.97 0.86 -5.01
N ALA A 122 0.04 1.34 -5.72
CA ALA A 122 -0.04 1.62 -7.16
C ALA A 122 -0.33 0.35 -7.98
N MET A 123 0.26 -0.79 -7.61
CA MET A 123 -0.01 -2.09 -8.23
C MET A 123 -1.47 -2.51 -8.03
N VAL A 124 -1.98 -2.44 -6.80
CA VAL A 124 -3.37 -2.79 -6.46
C VAL A 124 -4.34 -1.88 -7.22
N GLN A 125 -4.12 -0.57 -7.22
CA GLN A 125 -4.93 0.39 -7.99
C GLN A 125 -4.93 0.05 -9.49
N SER A 126 -3.76 -0.33 -10.04
CA SER A 126 -3.63 -0.74 -11.44
C SER A 126 -4.41 -2.03 -11.75
N CYS A 127 -4.42 -3.00 -10.83
CA CYS A 127 -5.22 -4.22 -10.95
C CYS A 127 -6.72 -3.89 -11.00
N TYR A 128 -7.22 -3.06 -10.08
CA TYR A 128 -8.63 -2.65 -10.08
C TYR A 128 -9.02 -1.89 -11.36
N TRP A 129 -8.15 -1.02 -11.85
CA TRP A 129 -8.40 -0.26 -13.07
C TRP A 129 -8.52 -1.18 -14.30
N LYS A 130 -7.59 -2.14 -14.42
CA LYS A 130 -7.59 -3.12 -15.53
C LYS A 130 -8.75 -4.11 -15.45
N ALA A 131 -9.09 -4.61 -14.26
CA ALA A 131 -10.19 -5.53 -14.05
C ALA A 131 -11.55 -4.92 -14.41
N LYS A 132 -11.74 -3.61 -14.20
CA LYS A 132 -12.98 -2.92 -14.62
C LYS A 132 -13.02 -2.66 -16.12
N ALA A 133 -11.87 -2.34 -16.73
CA ALA A 133 -11.79 -2.13 -18.18
C ALA A 133 -12.16 -3.40 -18.97
N SER A 134 -11.83 -4.60 -18.46
CA SER A 134 -12.26 -5.85 -19.09
C SER A 134 -13.78 -6.08 -19.01
N THR A 135 -14.43 -5.74 -17.89
CA THR A 135 -15.90 -5.86 -17.78
C THR A 135 -16.64 -4.88 -18.70
N GLN A 136 -16.09 -3.68 -18.90
CA GLN A 136 -16.74 -2.62 -19.69
C GLN A 136 -16.46 -2.74 -21.21
N GLY A 137 -15.45 -3.54 -21.59
CA GLY A 137 -15.02 -3.75 -22.98
C GLY A 137 -15.47 -5.06 -23.63
N SER A 138 -16.11 -5.98 -22.90
CA SER A 138 -16.63 -7.24 -23.47
C SER A 138 -18.00 -7.01 -24.14
N PRO A 139 -18.11 -7.11 -25.48
CA PRO A 139 -19.38 -6.91 -26.19
C PRO A 139 -20.48 -7.89 -25.76
N GLU A 140 -20.12 -9.06 -25.22
CA GLU A 140 -21.08 -10.07 -24.73
C GLU A 140 -21.85 -9.62 -23.48
N MET A 141 -21.28 -8.76 -22.62
CA MET A 141 -21.95 -8.31 -21.39
C MET A 141 -22.91 -7.14 -21.63
N SER A 142 -22.78 -6.44 -22.76
CA SER A 142 -23.68 -5.33 -23.15
C SER A 142 -25.11 -5.81 -23.45
N LEU A 143 -25.25 -7.09 -23.82
CA LEU A 143 -26.55 -7.71 -24.12
C LEU A 143 -27.36 -8.07 -22.88
N TYR A 144 -26.74 -8.21 -21.70
CA TYR A 144 -27.43 -8.63 -20.47
C TYR A 144 -27.86 -7.47 -19.55
N VAL A 145 -27.38 -6.25 -19.79
CA VAL A 145 -27.64 -5.08 -18.90
C VAL A 145 -28.75 -4.15 -19.44
N LYS A 146 -29.39 -4.51 -20.58
CA LYS A 146 -30.49 -3.74 -21.20
C LYS A 146 -31.88 -4.38 -21.08
N GLY A 147 -32.10 -5.21 -20.06
CA GLY A 147 -33.43 -5.74 -19.69
C GLY A 147 -34.10 -4.89 -18.62
#